data_AF-K3WKJ3-F1
#
_entry.id   AF-K3WKJ3-F1
#
_cell.length_a   1.000
_cell.length_b   1.000
_cell.length_c   1.000
_cell.angle_alpha   90.00
_cell.angle_beta   90.00
_cell.angle_gamma   90.00
#
_symmetry.space_group_name_H-M   'P 1'
#
loop_
_entity.id
_entity.type
_entity.pdbx_description
1 polymer ?
#
loop_
_entity_poly.entity_id
_entity_poly.type
_entity_poly.pdbx_seq_one_letter_code
_entity_poly.pdbx_strand_id
1 'polypeptide(L)'
;MFLSNPRSLSIAFSLSAGVMVFIAFADLWPEATAYYRATFTVGGTADPEAYEHGGSTGDAGVCDKVCNGHSWLATIGAFTLGMLIILLVEFIVHRVLEKNGHRHSHDALSPVNSKNLVSGDAAEKGDIESPAAELSHNALNSPATADTLSEDERAQKEEYKRAGMMSGIAIAIHNFPEGLALFVTSLQGLRAGIILSIGVILHNLPEGVAIAAPVYYATGSKLEAFKWTALSGIAQPLGAAIGWAAVSGGMSFSLQATLYAMVAGMLTCITLKELLPGAFRFDPKGSYFVSSFFCGILIIAFGIMLLQYSGTG
;
A
#
# COMPACT_ATOMS: atom_id res chain seq x y z
N MET A 1 18.43 10.76 0.25
CA MET A 1 18.10 12.10 -0.26
C MET A 1 17.21 12.08 -1.52
N PHE A 2 17.27 11.06 -2.40
CA PHE A 2 16.39 10.99 -3.59
C PHE A 2 14.88 10.78 -3.30
N LEU A 3 14.54 10.26 -2.11
CA LEU A 3 13.16 10.00 -1.66
C LEU A 3 12.50 11.14 -0.89
N SER A 4 13.16 12.30 -0.73
CA SER A 4 12.53 13.49 -0.12
C SER A 4 11.82 14.39 -1.13
N ASN A 5 12.00 14.18 -2.44
CA ASN A 5 11.38 15.03 -3.45
C ASN A 5 9.88 14.67 -3.60
N PRO A 6 8.94 15.63 -3.42
CA PRO A 6 7.51 15.37 -3.56
C PRO A 6 7.15 14.86 -4.96
N ARG A 7 7.91 15.24 -5.99
CA ARG A 7 7.72 14.71 -7.35
C ARG A 7 7.95 13.20 -7.41
N SER A 8 8.99 12.71 -6.75
CA SER A 8 9.34 11.28 -6.72
C SER A 8 8.25 10.47 -6.03
N LEU A 9 7.73 10.99 -4.91
CA LEU A 9 6.60 10.38 -4.19
C LEU A 9 5.33 10.35 -5.05
N SER A 10 4.97 11.45 -5.71
CA SER A 10 3.79 11.48 -6.60
C SER A 10 3.90 10.47 -7.74
N ILE A 11 5.07 10.39 -8.39
CA ILE A 11 5.32 9.42 -9.47
C ILE A 11 5.19 7.99 -8.94
N ALA A 12 5.75 7.69 -7.77
CA ALA A 12 5.66 6.36 -7.16
C ALA A 12 4.20 5.96 -6.85
N PHE A 13 3.42 6.83 -6.21
CA PHE A 13 2.00 6.59 -5.94
C PHE A 13 1.20 6.40 -7.24
N SER A 14 1.44 7.23 -8.25
CA SER A 14 0.77 7.16 -9.54
C SER A 14 1.09 5.86 -10.29
N LEU A 15 2.36 5.49 -10.34
CA LEU A 15 2.82 4.25 -10.99
C LEU A 15 2.22 3.03 -10.30
N SER A 16 2.26 2.99 -8.96
CA SER A 16 1.65 1.90 -8.20
C SER A 16 0.14 1.80 -8.43
N ALA A 17 -0.58 2.94 -8.44
CA ALA A 17 -2.01 2.94 -8.71
C ALA A 17 -2.34 2.31 -10.07
N GLY A 18 -1.54 2.61 -11.09
CA GLY A 18 -1.69 2.00 -12.41
C GLY A 18 -1.48 0.48 -12.38
N VAL A 19 -0.43 0.03 -11.68
CA VAL A 19 -0.14 -1.40 -11.52
C VAL A 19 -1.28 -2.12 -10.79
N MET A 20 -1.73 -1.61 -9.64
CA MET A 20 -2.79 -2.23 -8.84
C MET A 20 -4.13 -2.31 -9.56
N VAL A 21 -4.53 -1.24 -10.27
CA VAL A 21 -5.78 -1.23 -11.06
C VAL A 21 -5.72 -2.23 -12.19
N PHE A 22 -4.57 -2.33 -12.88
CA PHE A 22 -4.41 -3.33 -13.93
C PHE A 22 -4.52 -4.74 -13.38
N ILE A 23 -3.85 -5.04 -12.27
CA ILE A 23 -3.93 -6.38 -11.65
C ILE A 23 -5.38 -6.69 -11.24
N ALA A 24 -6.07 -5.75 -10.60
CA ALA A 24 -7.45 -5.96 -10.18
C ALA A 24 -8.38 -6.33 -11.36
N PHE A 25 -8.31 -5.61 -12.48
CA PHE A 25 -9.28 -5.74 -13.56
C PHE A 25 -8.84 -6.58 -14.75
N ALA A 26 -7.54 -6.69 -15.01
CA ALA A 26 -6.99 -7.42 -16.15
C ALA A 26 -6.39 -8.78 -15.77
N ASP A 27 -6.16 -9.05 -14.47
CA ASP A 27 -5.44 -10.26 -14.00
C ASP A 27 -6.13 -11.01 -12.84
N LEU A 28 -7.09 -10.41 -12.15
CA LEU A 28 -7.84 -11.10 -11.09
C LEU A 28 -9.32 -11.22 -11.42
N TRP A 29 -9.91 -10.18 -12.02
CA TRP A 29 -11.31 -10.19 -12.39
C TRP A 29 -11.66 -11.28 -13.42
N PRO A 30 -10.95 -11.41 -14.56
CA PRO A 30 -11.23 -12.46 -15.53
C PRO A 30 -11.16 -13.87 -14.94
N GLU A 31 -10.15 -14.13 -14.13
CA GLU A 31 -9.84 -15.40 -13.46
C GLU A 31 -10.95 -15.73 -12.47
N ALA A 32 -11.38 -14.74 -11.67
CA ALA A 32 -12.54 -14.91 -10.80
C ALA A 32 -13.79 -15.33 -11.58
N THR A 33 -14.07 -14.69 -12.72
CA THR A 33 -15.23 -15.05 -13.55
C THR A 33 -15.08 -16.44 -14.17
N ALA A 34 -13.89 -16.84 -14.61
CA ALA A 34 -13.62 -18.16 -15.18
C ALA A 34 -13.82 -19.28 -14.15
N TYR A 35 -13.29 -19.12 -12.93
CA TYR A 35 -13.46 -20.08 -11.85
C TYR A 35 -14.91 -20.14 -11.33
N TYR A 36 -15.65 -19.01 -11.31
CA TYR A 36 -17.09 -19.06 -11.01
C TYR A 36 -17.90 -19.70 -12.13
N ARG A 37 -17.52 -19.56 -13.40
CA ARG A 37 -18.15 -20.32 -14.49
C ARG A 37 -17.95 -21.82 -14.29
N ALA A 38 -16.71 -22.25 -14.05
CA ALA A 38 -16.41 -23.65 -13.72
C ALA A 38 -17.20 -24.15 -12.49
N THR A 39 -17.46 -23.29 -11.51
CA THR A 39 -18.27 -23.63 -10.33
C THR A 39 -19.75 -23.83 -10.65
N PHE A 40 -20.34 -23.02 -11.54
CA PHE A 40 -21.77 -23.04 -11.85
C PHE A 40 -22.12 -23.89 -13.08
N THR A 41 -21.12 -24.40 -13.80
CA THR A 41 -21.33 -25.30 -14.92
C THR A 41 -22.00 -26.59 -14.47
N VAL A 42 -23.00 -27.00 -15.25
CA VAL A 42 -23.75 -28.24 -15.07
C VAL A 42 -23.54 -29.16 -16.28
N GLY A 43 -23.46 -30.47 -16.04
CA GLY A 43 -23.54 -31.48 -17.13
C GLY A 43 -22.23 -31.89 -17.80
N GLY A 44 -21.11 -31.94 -17.09
CA GLY A 44 -19.83 -32.47 -17.60
C GLY A 44 -18.67 -32.17 -16.66
N THR A 45 -17.44 -32.41 -17.09
CA THR A 45 -16.25 -31.96 -16.35
C THR A 45 -16.10 -30.44 -16.47
N ALA A 46 -15.87 -29.76 -15.34
CA ALA A 46 -15.63 -28.33 -15.31
C ALA A 46 -14.13 -28.08 -15.42
N ASP A 47 -13.71 -27.45 -16.53
CA ASP A 47 -12.33 -27.05 -16.78
C ASP A 47 -12.26 -25.52 -16.90
N PRO A 48 -11.68 -24.80 -15.91
CA PRO A 48 -11.50 -23.36 -15.94
C PRO A 48 -10.73 -22.86 -17.18
N GLU A 49 -9.70 -23.59 -17.63
CA GLU A 49 -8.83 -23.19 -18.75
C GLU A 49 -9.59 -23.25 -20.09
N ALA A 50 -10.52 -24.19 -20.21
CA ALA A 50 -11.40 -24.31 -21.36
C ALA A 50 -12.32 -23.08 -21.55
N TYR A 51 -12.68 -22.40 -20.46
CA TYR A 51 -13.47 -21.16 -20.50
C TYR A 51 -12.66 -19.94 -20.95
N GLU A 52 -11.34 -19.91 -20.73
CA GLU A 52 -10.47 -18.84 -21.21
C GLU A 52 -10.25 -18.94 -22.73
N HIS A 53 -10.18 -20.15 -23.27
CA HIS A 53 -9.86 -20.40 -24.67
C HIS A 53 -11.07 -20.70 -25.57
N GLY A 54 -12.29 -20.63 -25.04
CA GLY A 54 -13.53 -20.81 -25.80
C GLY A 54 -13.77 -22.25 -26.29
N GLY A 55 -13.15 -23.25 -25.67
CA GLY A 55 -13.19 -24.64 -26.10
C GLY A 55 -14.12 -25.51 -25.26
N SER A 56 -15.00 -26.29 -25.90
CA SER A 56 -15.64 -27.46 -25.31
C SER A 56 -14.86 -28.68 -25.78
N THR A 57 -14.17 -29.38 -24.88
CA THR A 57 -13.83 -30.78 -25.13
C THR A 57 -15.13 -31.60 -25.02
N GLY A 58 -15.25 -32.70 -25.77
CA GLY A 58 -16.54 -33.40 -25.99
C GLY A 58 -17.27 -33.95 -24.76
N ASP A 59 -16.70 -33.82 -23.56
CA ASP A 59 -17.26 -34.22 -22.26
C ASP A 59 -17.27 -33.05 -21.22
N ALA A 60 -16.82 -31.86 -21.63
CA ALA A 60 -16.80 -30.66 -20.79
C ALA A 60 -18.18 -30.01 -20.76
N GLY A 61 -18.66 -29.71 -19.56
CA GLY A 61 -19.95 -29.04 -19.38
C GLY A 61 -19.92 -27.65 -20.03
N VAL A 62 -21.04 -27.21 -20.59
CA VAL A 62 -21.17 -25.87 -21.22
C VAL A 62 -21.86 -24.93 -20.25
N CYS A 63 -21.22 -23.81 -19.90
CA CYS A 63 -21.83 -22.77 -19.07
C CYS A 63 -22.88 -22.00 -19.89
N ASP A 64 -24.15 -22.26 -19.60
CA ASP A 64 -25.29 -21.61 -20.24
C ASP A 64 -25.47 -20.13 -19.80
N LYS A 65 -26.54 -19.47 -20.26
CA LYS A 65 -26.83 -18.08 -19.90
C LYS A 65 -27.10 -17.89 -18.40
N VAL A 66 -27.69 -18.90 -17.75
CA VAL A 66 -28.00 -18.86 -16.31
C VAL A 66 -26.72 -18.97 -15.51
N CYS A 67 -25.87 -19.94 -15.85
CA CYS A 67 -24.53 -20.09 -15.30
C CYS A 67 -23.72 -18.80 -15.42
N ASN A 68 -23.66 -18.18 -16.62
CA ASN A 68 -22.96 -16.91 -16.81
C ASN A 68 -23.52 -15.79 -15.93
N GLY A 69 -24.85 -15.70 -15.79
CA GLY A 69 -25.49 -14.73 -14.90
C GLY A 69 -25.08 -14.91 -13.44
N HIS A 70 -25.08 -16.16 -12.95
CA HIS A 70 -24.64 -16.48 -11.60
C HIS A 70 -23.15 -16.19 -11.38
N SER A 71 -22.30 -16.48 -12.36
CA SER A 71 -20.86 -16.17 -12.27
C SER A 71 -20.61 -14.68 -12.09
N TRP A 72 -21.23 -13.83 -12.92
CA TRP A 72 -21.09 -12.37 -12.79
C TRP A 72 -21.63 -11.84 -11.47
N LEU A 73 -22.79 -12.34 -11.02
CA LEU A 73 -23.37 -11.95 -9.74
C LEU A 73 -22.44 -12.32 -8.57
N ALA A 74 -21.88 -13.53 -8.59
CA ALA A 74 -20.94 -13.99 -7.57
C ALA A 74 -19.63 -13.19 -7.60
N THR A 75 -19.06 -12.92 -8.78
CA THR A 75 -17.86 -12.07 -8.93
C THR A 75 -18.09 -10.68 -8.35
N ILE A 76 -19.19 -10.01 -8.70
CA ILE A 76 -19.51 -8.68 -8.18
C ILE A 76 -19.74 -8.73 -6.66
N GLY A 77 -20.45 -9.75 -6.17
CA GLY A 77 -20.68 -9.96 -4.73
C GLY A 77 -19.38 -10.11 -3.95
N ALA A 78 -18.47 -10.95 -4.42
CA ALA A 78 -17.16 -11.15 -3.78
C ALA A 78 -16.25 -9.92 -3.91
N PHE A 79 -16.26 -9.24 -5.07
CA PHE A 79 -15.53 -7.99 -5.27
C PHE A 79 -15.97 -6.89 -4.31
N THR A 80 -17.29 -6.69 -4.19
CA THR A 80 -17.85 -5.71 -3.26
C THR A 80 -17.57 -6.08 -1.80
N LEU A 81 -17.60 -7.37 -1.45
CA LEU A 81 -17.15 -7.84 -0.14
C LEU A 81 -15.69 -7.45 0.13
N GLY A 82 -14.80 -7.62 -0.85
CA GLY A 82 -13.41 -7.18 -0.76
C GLY A 82 -13.27 -5.68 -0.44
N MET A 83 -14.01 -4.83 -1.16
CA MET A 83 -14.03 -3.39 -0.87
C MET A 83 -14.53 -3.09 0.55
N LEU A 84 -15.60 -3.76 0.99
CA LEU A 84 -16.15 -3.58 2.34
C LEU A 84 -15.17 -4.01 3.43
N ILE A 85 -14.36 -5.05 3.19
CA ILE A 85 -13.30 -5.47 4.12
C ILE A 85 -12.29 -4.34 4.32
N ILE A 86 -11.79 -3.71 3.25
CA ILE A 86 -10.84 -2.58 3.37
C ILE A 86 -11.48 -1.40 4.10
N LEU A 87 -12.71 -1.05 3.74
CA LEU A 87 -13.44 0.04 4.41
C LEU A 87 -13.67 -0.24 5.90
N LEU A 88 -13.97 -1.49 6.26
CA LEU A 88 -14.13 -1.90 7.66
C LEU A 88 -12.78 -1.83 8.40
N VAL A 89 -11.71 -2.31 7.77
CA VAL A 89 -10.36 -2.25 8.33
C VAL A 89 -9.96 -0.80 8.58
N GLU A 90 -10.12 0.10 7.61
CA GLU A 90 -9.89 1.54 7.76
C GLU A 90 -10.77 2.15 8.88
N PHE A 91 -12.04 1.75 8.96
CA PHE A 91 -12.93 2.24 10.00
C PHE A 91 -12.47 1.82 11.40
N ILE A 92 -12.04 0.56 11.56
CA ILE A 92 -11.48 0.03 12.81
C ILE A 92 -10.21 0.80 13.16
N VAL A 93 -9.31 1.00 12.20
CA VAL A 93 -8.05 1.74 12.38
C VAL A 93 -8.34 3.15 12.89
N HIS A 94 -9.20 3.92 12.21
CA HIS A 94 -9.56 5.27 12.66
C HIS A 94 -10.21 5.27 14.04
N ARG A 95 -11.16 4.35 14.30
CA ARG A 95 -11.85 4.28 15.60
C ARG A 95 -10.92 3.93 16.76
N VAL A 96 -9.98 3.00 16.55
CA VAL A 96 -9.05 2.55 17.60
C VAL A 96 -7.97 3.60 17.83
N LEU A 97 -7.44 4.18 16.76
CA LEU A 97 -6.32 5.11 16.83
C LEU A 97 -6.74 6.53 17.27
N GLU A 98 -7.88 7.07 16.80
CA GLU A 98 -8.35 8.41 17.20
C GLU A 98 -8.93 8.46 18.61
N LYS A 99 -9.59 7.38 19.07
CA LYS A 99 -10.13 7.32 20.44
C LYS A 99 -9.04 7.44 21.51
N ASN A 100 -7.81 7.05 21.18
CA ASN A 100 -6.65 7.24 22.04
C ASN A 100 -5.98 8.63 21.88
N GLY A 101 -6.23 9.33 20.77
CA GLY A 101 -5.71 10.69 20.51
C GLY A 101 -6.47 11.79 21.26
N HIS A 102 -7.79 11.65 21.45
CA HIS A 102 -8.65 12.70 21.99
C HIS A 102 -8.58 12.97 23.51
N ARG A 103 -7.68 12.34 24.27
CA ARG A 103 -7.55 12.64 25.72
C ARG A 103 -6.75 13.90 26.04
N HIS A 104 -5.99 14.50 25.11
CA HIS A 104 -5.11 15.64 25.45
C HIS A 104 -4.85 16.69 24.33
N SER A 105 -5.77 16.88 23.38
CA SER A 105 -5.58 17.86 22.29
C SER A 105 -6.65 18.97 22.27
N HIS A 106 -6.98 19.49 23.44
CA HIS A 106 -7.62 20.80 23.57
C HIS A 106 -6.58 21.75 24.16
N ASP A 107 -5.64 22.17 23.31
CA ASP A 107 -5.06 23.52 23.26
C ASP A 107 -3.80 23.45 22.38
N ALA A 108 -3.77 24.35 21.40
CA ALA A 108 -2.73 24.53 20.38
C ALA A 108 -2.65 23.48 19.25
N LEU A 109 -3.28 23.80 18.11
CA LEU A 109 -2.60 23.61 16.82
C LEU A 109 -3.17 24.58 15.77
N SER A 110 -2.37 25.58 15.42
CA SER A 110 -2.36 26.19 14.09
C SER A 110 -1.95 25.14 13.05
N PRO A 111 -2.43 25.22 11.78
CA PRO A 111 -2.25 24.15 10.81
C PRO A 111 -0.76 23.93 10.51
N VAL A 112 -0.27 22.71 10.77
CA VAL A 112 1.05 22.25 10.36
C VAL A 112 1.16 22.37 8.84
N ASN A 113 1.89 23.39 8.38
CA ASN A 113 2.19 23.62 6.99
C ASN A 113 3.12 22.49 6.50
N SER A 114 2.52 21.50 5.82
CA SER A 114 3.19 20.29 5.31
C SER A 114 4.34 20.57 4.32
N LYS A 115 4.62 21.83 3.99
CA LYS A 115 5.74 22.24 3.13
C LYS A 115 7.11 22.06 3.79
N ASN A 116 7.22 22.06 5.12
CA ASN A 116 8.52 22.02 5.79
C ASN A 116 9.05 20.61 6.13
N LEU A 117 8.22 19.57 6.06
CA LEU A 117 8.64 18.18 6.32
C LEU A 117 9.49 17.58 5.18
N VAL A 118 9.55 18.28 4.04
CA VAL A 118 10.14 17.82 2.78
C VAL A 118 11.32 18.68 2.30
N SER A 119 11.52 19.87 2.88
CA SER A 119 12.53 20.85 2.41
C SER A 119 13.66 21.13 3.41
N GLY A 120 13.93 20.22 4.34
CA GLY A 120 15.05 20.32 5.28
C GLY A 120 16.35 19.72 4.75
N ASP A 121 16.83 20.13 3.58
CA ASP A 121 18.20 19.84 3.13
C ASP A 121 18.75 21.01 2.30
N ALA A 122 19.33 21.98 2.99
CA ALA A 122 20.32 22.88 2.43
C ALA A 122 21.26 23.32 3.57
N ALA A 123 22.19 22.44 3.92
CA ALA A 123 23.41 22.85 4.61
C ALA A 123 24.25 23.65 3.60
N GLU A 124 24.20 24.98 3.67
CA GLU A 124 25.06 25.85 2.88
C GLU A 124 26.30 26.25 3.71
N LYS A 125 27.46 25.83 3.22
CA LYS A 125 28.79 26.33 3.58
C LYS A 125 29.06 27.60 2.77
N GLY A 126 29.57 28.66 3.40
CA GLY A 126 30.12 29.82 2.69
C GLY A 126 30.53 31.00 3.59
N ASP A 127 31.80 30.97 3.99
CA ASP A 127 32.79 32.02 4.31
C ASP A 127 32.44 33.52 4.50
N ILE A 128 32.92 34.04 5.65
CA ILE A 128 33.63 35.33 5.93
C ILE A 128 33.03 36.66 5.46
N GLU A 129 32.57 37.49 6.42
CA GLU A 129 33.05 38.89 6.61
C GLU A 129 32.64 39.45 7.98
N SER A 130 33.57 40.15 8.64
CA SER A 130 33.37 40.97 9.85
C SER A 130 33.55 42.44 9.44
N PRO A 131 32.76 43.38 9.99
CA PRO A 131 33.35 44.23 11.03
C PRO A 131 32.38 44.67 12.16
N ALA A 132 32.89 44.55 13.39
CA ALA A 132 32.89 45.48 14.53
C ALA A 132 31.62 46.29 14.99
N ALA A 133 31.51 46.37 16.34
CA ALA A 133 30.78 47.30 17.21
C ALA A 133 29.32 46.89 17.58
N GLU A 134 28.82 46.83 18.82
CA GLU A 134 29.25 47.27 20.17
C GLU A 134 28.72 46.33 21.30
N LEU A 135 29.56 46.17 22.33
CA LEU A 135 29.31 46.11 23.79
C LEU A 135 27.87 45.98 24.35
N SER A 136 27.61 44.92 25.15
CA SER A 136 27.21 45.07 26.57
C SER A 136 27.18 43.72 27.33
N HIS A 137 28.12 43.61 28.26
CA HIS A 137 28.19 42.78 29.47
C HIS A 137 27.05 41.80 29.82
N ASN A 138 27.39 40.51 29.90
CA ASN A 138 27.50 39.81 31.19
C ASN A 138 28.09 38.41 30.99
N ALA A 139 29.37 38.26 31.31
CA ALA A 139 29.96 36.96 31.60
C ALA A 139 29.82 36.73 33.12
N LEU A 140 29.21 35.62 33.53
CA LEU A 140 29.48 34.94 34.80
C LEU A 140 28.90 33.51 34.77
N ASN A 141 29.80 32.56 34.50
CA ASN A 141 29.89 31.19 35.02
C ASN A 141 28.60 30.37 35.28
N SER A 142 28.40 29.33 34.45
CA SER A 142 27.94 28.02 34.93
C SER A 142 28.54 26.89 34.09
N PRO A 143 29.36 25.99 34.66
CA PRO A 143 29.88 24.82 33.96
C PRO A 143 28.99 23.61 34.27
N ALA A 144 27.88 23.44 33.55
CA ALA A 144 27.17 22.16 33.37
C ALA A 144 25.81 22.39 32.69
N THR A 145 25.71 22.13 31.39
CA THR A 145 24.45 21.71 30.75
C THR A 145 24.78 21.01 29.43
N ALA A 146 25.26 19.77 29.51
CA ALA A 146 24.75 18.76 28.61
C ALA A 146 23.36 18.38 29.18
N ASP A 147 22.32 18.37 28.34
CA ASP A 147 20.93 17.98 28.66
C ASP A 147 19.97 18.97 29.34
N THR A 148 19.85 20.18 28.81
CA THR A 148 18.59 20.95 28.95
C THR A 148 17.97 21.19 27.58
N LEU A 149 17.44 20.13 26.97
CA LEU A 149 16.39 20.30 25.95
C LEU A 149 15.24 21.07 26.61
N SER A 150 14.76 22.13 25.97
CA SER A 150 13.61 22.89 26.45
C SER A 150 12.38 21.95 26.60
N GLU A 151 11.48 22.25 27.54
CA GLU A 151 10.28 21.43 27.76
C GLU A 151 9.45 21.29 26.47
N ASP A 152 9.42 22.35 25.65
CA ASP A 152 8.79 22.38 24.34
C ASP A 152 9.42 21.40 23.34
N GLU A 153 10.76 21.30 23.28
CA GLU A 153 11.46 20.36 22.40
C GLU A 153 11.24 18.90 22.81
N ARG A 154 11.12 18.63 24.13
CA ARG A 154 10.79 17.28 24.63
C ARG A 154 9.37 16.89 24.26
N ALA A 155 8.40 17.77 24.49
CA ALA A 155 7.01 17.54 24.13
C ALA A 155 6.86 17.28 22.62
N GLN A 156 7.55 18.06 21.79
CA GLN A 156 7.52 17.90 20.33
C GLN A 156 8.12 16.55 19.87
N LYS A 157 9.24 16.12 20.46
CA LYS A 157 9.82 14.80 20.16
C LYS A 157 8.89 13.65 20.57
N GLU A 158 8.23 13.76 21.71
CA GLU A 158 7.25 12.75 22.14
C GLU A 158 6.05 12.67 21.19
N GLU A 159 5.57 13.82 20.71
CA GLU A 159 4.49 13.89 19.71
C GLU A 159 4.91 13.22 18.40
N TYR A 160 6.09 13.52 17.87
CA TYR A 160 6.60 12.87 16.64
C TYR A 160 6.79 11.36 16.82
N LYS A 161 7.28 10.91 17.98
CA LYS A 161 7.44 9.47 18.27
C LYS A 161 6.09 8.77 18.27
N ARG A 162 5.10 9.41 18.92
CA ARG A 162 3.73 8.90 18.98
C ARG A 162 3.11 8.87 17.58
N ALA A 163 3.27 9.94 16.80
CA ALA A 163 2.78 9.99 15.42
C ALA A 163 3.38 8.85 14.58
N GLY A 164 4.70 8.65 14.64
CA GLY A 164 5.37 7.56 13.91
C GLY A 164 4.92 6.16 14.33
N MET A 165 4.74 5.92 15.62
CA MET A 165 4.21 4.64 16.13
C MET A 165 2.77 4.39 15.65
N MET A 166 1.92 5.41 15.71
CA MET A 166 0.52 5.31 15.28
C MET A 166 0.43 5.09 13.77
N SER A 167 1.25 5.78 12.97
CA SER A 167 1.39 5.53 11.53
C SER A 167 1.85 4.11 11.26
N GLY A 168 2.83 3.59 12.03
CA GLY A 168 3.31 2.22 11.89
C GLY A 168 2.23 1.17 12.15
N ILE A 169 1.36 1.38 13.16
CA ILE A 169 0.23 0.48 13.44
C ILE A 169 -0.81 0.56 12.32
N ALA A 170 -1.16 1.76 11.86
CA ALA A 170 -2.12 1.95 10.78
C ALA A 170 -1.65 1.25 9.49
N ILE A 171 -0.40 1.48 9.10
CA ILE A 171 0.22 0.86 7.92
C ILE A 171 0.37 -0.65 8.09
N ALA A 172 0.72 -1.15 9.29
CA ALA A 172 0.74 -2.60 9.53
C ALA A 172 -0.64 -3.24 9.27
N ILE A 173 -1.72 -2.58 9.67
CA ILE A 173 -3.07 -3.10 9.42
C ILE A 173 -3.40 -3.05 7.91
N HIS A 174 -2.93 -2.03 7.18
CA HIS A 174 -3.09 -1.91 5.72
C HIS A 174 -2.31 -2.97 4.93
N ASN A 175 -1.10 -3.27 5.39
CA ASN A 175 -0.21 -4.27 4.80
C ASN A 175 -0.78 -5.70 4.86
N PHE A 176 -1.73 -5.96 5.75
CA PHE A 176 -2.32 -7.29 5.90
C PHE A 176 -3.13 -7.72 4.66
N PRO A 177 -4.14 -6.94 4.19
CA PRO A 177 -4.83 -7.21 2.92
C PRO A 177 -3.90 -7.39 1.71
N GLU A 178 -2.82 -6.62 1.63
CA GLU A 178 -1.85 -6.73 0.53
C GLU A 178 -1.07 -8.04 0.55
N GLY A 179 -0.70 -8.50 1.75
CA GLY A 179 -0.11 -9.82 1.93
C GLY A 179 -1.03 -10.94 1.43
N LEU A 180 -2.33 -10.84 1.73
CA LEU A 180 -3.34 -11.76 1.22
C LEU A 180 -3.44 -11.68 -0.31
N ALA A 181 -3.44 -10.47 -0.87
CA ALA A 181 -3.46 -10.24 -2.31
C ALA A 181 -2.26 -10.89 -3.01
N LEU A 182 -1.07 -10.77 -2.41
CA LEU A 182 0.15 -11.35 -2.92
C LEU A 182 0.09 -12.88 -2.94
N PHE A 183 -0.42 -13.49 -1.86
CA PHE A 183 -0.63 -14.93 -1.81
C PHE A 183 -1.62 -15.40 -2.87
N VAL A 184 -2.79 -14.78 -2.94
CA VAL A 184 -3.86 -15.18 -3.87
C VAL A 184 -3.36 -15.10 -5.31
N THR A 185 -2.67 -14.03 -5.69
CA THR A 185 -2.11 -13.90 -7.05
C THR A 185 -1.02 -14.94 -7.32
N SER A 186 -0.23 -15.31 -6.30
CA SER A 186 0.79 -16.36 -6.44
C SER A 186 0.21 -17.76 -6.73
N LEU A 187 -1.10 -17.98 -6.51
CA LEU A 187 -1.78 -19.22 -6.87
C LEU A 187 -1.82 -19.45 -8.39
N GLN A 188 -1.74 -18.38 -9.19
CA GLN A 188 -1.61 -18.47 -10.65
C GLN A 188 -0.19 -18.91 -11.08
N GLY A 189 0.78 -18.87 -10.16
CA GLY A 189 2.16 -19.28 -10.40
C GLY A 189 3.19 -18.32 -9.80
N LEU A 190 4.41 -18.84 -9.63
CA LEU A 190 5.53 -18.09 -9.04
C LEU A 190 5.83 -16.78 -9.78
N ARG A 191 5.66 -16.77 -11.11
CA ARG A 191 5.99 -15.61 -11.95
C ARG A 191 4.99 -14.48 -11.77
N ALA A 192 3.69 -14.78 -11.75
CA ALA A 192 2.63 -13.81 -11.42
C ALA A 192 2.88 -13.21 -10.03
N GLY A 193 3.20 -14.07 -9.05
CA GLY A 193 3.60 -13.65 -7.71
C GLY A 193 4.82 -12.71 -7.68
N ILE A 194 5.88 -12.99 -8.45
CA ILE A 194 7.07 -12.12 -8.53
C ILE A 194 6.73 -10.75 -9.12
N ILE A 195 5.95 -10.73 -10.20
CA ILE A 195 5.57 -9.47 -10.87
C ILE A 195 4.73 -8.61 -9.92
N LEU A 196 3.72 -9.19 -9.27
CA LEU A 196 2.94 -8.47 -8.28
C LEU A 196 3.81 -8.01 -7.12
N SER A 197 4.73 -8.85 -6.62
CA SER A 197 5.67 -8.48 -5.54
C SER A 197 6.45 -7.21 -5.87
N ILE A 198 6.89 -7.04 -7.13
CA ILE A 198 7.60 -5.83 -7.56
C ILE A 198 6.68 -4.60 -7.47
N GLY A 199 5.45 -4.72 -7.96
CA GLY A 199 4.44 -3.66 -7.82
C GLY A 199 4.15 -3.33 -6.35
N VAL A 200 4.14 -4.36 -5.50
CA VAL A 200 3.91 -4.23 -4.06
C VAL A 200 5.06 -3.49 -3.37
N ILE A 201 6.29 -3.88 -3.67
CA ILE A 201 7.50 -3.22 -3.16
C ILE A 201 7.52 -1.72 -3.48
N LEU A 202 7.05 -1.34 -4.67
CA LEU A 202 7.06 0.06 -5.10
C LEU A 202 6.08 0.96 -4.32
N HIS A 203 4.94 0.44 -3.82
CA HIS A 203 4.06 1.23 -2.94
C HIS A 203 4.48 1.22 -1.48
N ASN A 204 5.06 0.11 -1.03
CA ASN A 204 5.56 -0.02 0.34
C ASN A 204 6.67 0.98 0.65
N LEU A 205 7.38 1.45 -0.38
CA LEU A 205 8.48 2.39 -0.22
C LEU A 205 7.99 3.77 0.31
N PRO A 206 7.03 4.45 -0.33
CA PRO A 206 6.37 5.64 0.23
C PRO A 206 5.83 5.45 1.65
N GLU A 207 5.17 4.33 1.94
CA GLU A 207 4.58 4.05 3.25
C GLU A 207 5.65 3.86 4.32
N GLY A 208 6.72 3.14 4.00
CA GLY A 208 7.86 2.98 4.90
C GLY A 208 8.49 4.32 5.26
N VAL A 209 8.56 5.26 4.32
CA VAL A 209 9.03 6.64 4.60
C VAL A 209 8.08 7.37 5.54
N ALA A 210 6.76 7.17 5.41
CA ALA A 210 5.76 7.78 6.29
C ALA A 210 5.86 7.33 7.76
N ILE A 211 6.40 6.13 8.01
CA ILE A 211 6.73 5.63 9.37
C ILE A 211 8.11 6.12 9.81
N ALA A 212 9.11 5.93 8.95
CA ALA A 212 10.50 6.18 9.30
C ALA A 212 10.79 7.66 9.62
N ALA A 213 10.20 8.59 8.87
CA ALA A 213 10.45 10.02 9.03
C ALA A 213 10.09 10.56 10.43
N PRO A 214 8.83 10.44 10.92
CA PRO A 214 8.47 10.96 12.25
C PRO A 214 9.23 10.26 13.39
N VAL A 215 9.48 8.94 13.28
CA VAL A 215 10.29 8.22 14.28
C VAL A 215 11.73 8.76 14.30
N TYR A 216 12.33 8.98 13.13
CA TYR A 216 13.68 9.52 13.04
C TYR A 216 13.78 10.96 13.58
N TYR A 217 12.80 11.83 13.26
CA TYR A 217 12.77 13.19 13.81
C TYR A 217 12.65 13.21 15.33
N ALA A 218 11.89 12.26 15.90
CA ALA A 218 11.73 12.15 17.33
C ALA A 218 12.99 11.64 18.05
N THR A 219 13.65 10.62 17.50
CA THR A 219 14.65 9.84 18.23
C THR A 219 16.08 10.02 17.73
N GLY A 220 16.27 10.61 16.56
CA GLY A 220 17.57 10.76 15.89
C GLY A 220 18.21 9.42 15.46
N SER A 221 17.54 8.30 15.70
CA SER A 221 18.09 6.96 15.48
C SER A 221 17.54 6.32 14.21
N LYS A 222 18.43 6.14 13.22
CA LYS A 222 18.10 5.42 11.98
C LYS A 222 17.67 3.97 12.25
N LEU A 223 18.26 3.35 13.29
CA LEU A 223 17.94 1.97 13.66
C LEU A 223 16.53 1.87 14.25
N GLU A 224 16.08 2.85 15.03
CA GLU A 224 14.70 2.84 15.53
C GLU A 224 13.68 3.08 14.42
N ALA A 225 13.94 4.04 13.52
CA ALA A 225 13.11 4.27 12.34
C ALA A 225 12.98 3.01 11.47
N PHE A 226 14.10 2.32 11.24
CA PHE A 226 14.11 1.04 10.53
C PHE A 226 13.32 -0.05 11.28
N LYS A 227 13.50 -0.19 12.60
CA LYS A 227 12.78 -1.19 13.41
C LYS A 227 11.27 -1.03 13.33
N TRP A 228 10.77 0.21 13.48
CA TRP A 228 9.33 0.49 13.39
C TRP A 228 8.77 0.22 11.99
N THR A 229 9.51 0.60 10.96
CA THR A 229 9.14 0.33 9.56
C THR A 229 9.10 -1.17 9.28
N ALA A 230 10.16 -1.90 9.66
CA ALA A 230 10.25 -3.34 9.48
C ALA A 230 9.17 -4.11 10.25
N LEU A 231 8.85 -3.67 11.48
CA LEU A 231 7.78 -4.28 12.28
C LEU A 231 6.41 -4.14 11.59
N SER A 232 6.13 -3.00 10.95
CA SER A 232 4.90 -2.84 10.17
C SER A 232 4.86 -3.74 8.93
N GLY A 233 6.02 -3.98 8.32
CA GLY A 233 6.15 -4.84 7.14
C GLY A 233 5.87 -6.32 7.42
N ILE A 234 5.93 -6.78 8.68
CA ILE A 234 5.61 -8.16 9.06
C ILE A 234 4.13 -8.51 8.79
N ALA A 235 3.25 -7.51 8.70
CA ALA A 235 1.84 -7.78 8.41
C ALA A 235 1.60 -8.39 7.02
N GLN A 236 2.43 -8.08 6.01
CA GLN A 236 2.35 -8.69 4.68
C GLN A 236 2.58 -10.21 4.70
N PRO A 237 3.71 -10.75 5.22
CA PRO A 237 3.89 -12.20 5.30
C PRO A 237 2.84 -12.87 6.20
N LEU A 238 2.31 -12.18 7.22
CA LEU A 238 1.18 -12.70 8.00
C LEU A 238 -0.10 -12.81 7.18
N GLY A 239 -0.43 -11.79 6.38
CA GLY A 239 -1.55 -11.82 5.45
C GLY A 239 -1.43 -12.97 4.45
N ALA A 240 -0.24 -13.15 3.88
CA ALA A 240 0.04 -14.26 2.97
C ALA A 240 -0.10 -15.63 3.66
N ALA A 241 0.44 -15.77 4.88
CA ALA A 241 0.34 -17.00 5.66
C ALA A 241 -1.10 -17.36 6.03
N ILE A 242 -1.94 -16.37 6.34
CA ILE A 242 -3.38 -16.59 6.59
C ILE A 242 -4.09 -16.99 5.30
N GLY A 243 -3.76 -16.37 4.17
CA GLY A 243 -4.26 -16.81 2.86
C GLY A 243 -3.93 -18.27 2.57
N TRP A 244 -2.67 -18.65 2.80
CA TRP A 244 -2.22 -20.03 2.66
C TRP A 244 -2.95 -20.99 3.60
N ALA A 245 -3.09 -20.63 4.88
CA ALA A 245 -3.80 -21.45 5.86
C ALA A 245 -5.27 -21.64 5.46
N ALA A 246 -5.93 -20.61 4.93
CA ALA A 246 -7.32 -20.67 4.49
C ALA A 246 -7.56 -21.66 3.35
N VAL A 247 -6.55 -21.95 2.52
CA VAL A 247 -6.67 -22.87 1.37
C VAL A 247 -5.93 -24.21 1.59
N SER A 248 -5.20 -24.36 2.68
CA SER A 248 -4.37 -25.53 2.99
C SER A 248 -5.14 -26.86 3.10
N GLY A 249 -6.44 -26.80 3.41
CA GLY A 249 -7.34 -27.96 3.50
C GLY A 249 -7.94 -28.43 2.18
N GLY A 250 -7.59 -27.78 1.06
CA GLY A 250 -8.14 -28.06 -0.26
C GLY A 250 -8.73 -26.79 -0.89
N MET A 251 -8.60 -26.69 -2.21
CA MET A 251 -9.02 -25.53 -2.98
C MET A 251 -10.14 -25.92 -3.95
N SER A 252 -11.36 -25.44 -3.68
CA SER A 252 -12.47 -25.57 -4.61
C SER A 252 -12.47 -24.39 -5.59
N PHE A 253 -13.04 -24.58 -6.79
CA PHE A 253 -13.19 -23.51 -7.77
C PHE A 253 -13.94 -22.30 -7.21
N SER A 254 -14.96 -22.53 -6.37
CA SER A 254 -15.73 -21.47 -5.73
C SER A 254 -14.87 -20.64 -4.76
N LEU A 255 -14.04 -21.30 -3.95
CA LEU A 255 -13.15 -20.62 -3.02
C LEU A 255 -12.12 -19.78 -3.77
N GLN A 256 -11.49 -20.35 -4.80
CA GLN A 256 -10.50 -19.66 -5.61
C GLN A 256 -11.11 -18.45 -6.35
N ALA A 257 -12.28 -18.61 -6.95
CA ALA A 257 -13.03 -17.53 -7.58
C ALA A 257 -13.34 -16.39 -6.60
N THR A 258 -13.78 -16.77 -5.39
CA THR A 258 -14.10 -15.81 -4.32
C THR A 258 -12.87 -15.03 -3.88
N LEU A 259 -11.72 -15.71 -3.73
CA LEU A 259 -10.46 -15.07 -3.36
C LEU A 259 -10.00 -14.08 -4.44
N TYR A 260 -9.99 -14.46 -5.71
CA TYR A 260 -9.62 -13.56 -6.81
C TYR A 260 -10.52 -12.32 -6.88
N ALA A 261 -11.85 -12.51 -6.86
CA ALA A 261 -12.79 -11.39 -6.90
C ALA A 261 -12.63 -10.47 -5.68
N MET A 262 -12.53 -11.05 -4.48
CA MET A 262 -12.36 -10.29 -3.23
C MET A 262 -11.06 -9.49 -3.24
N VAL A 263 -9.95 -10.07 -3.68
CA VAL A 263 -8.67 -9.37 -3.79
C VAL A 263 -8.72 -8.25 -4.83
N ALA A 264 -9.34 -8.48 -6.00
CA ALA A 264 -9.56 -7.43 -6.99
C ALA A 264 -10.32 -6.23 -6.38
N GLY A 265 -11.34 -6.51 -5.56
CA GLY A 265 -12.09 -5.50 -4.83
C GLY A 265 -11.24 -4.74 -3.81
N MET A 266 -10.42 -5.46 -3.04
CA MET A 266 -9.48 -4.87 -2.08
C MET A 266 -8.48 -3.93 -2.77
N LEU A 267 -7.78 -4.39 -3.80
CA LEU A 267 -6.79 -3.58 -4.55
C LEU A 267 -7.41 -2.34 -5.19
N THR A 268 -8.63 -2.46 -5.70
CA THR A 268 -9.38 -1.31 -6.24
C THR A 268 -9.68 -0.29 -5.14
N CYS A 269 -10.15 -0.74 -3.98
CA CYS A 269 -10.45 0.15 -2.86
C CYS A 269 -9.19 0.87 -2.33
N ILE A 270 -8.10 0.12 -2.13
CA ILE A 270 -6.79 0.66 -1.72
C ILE A 270 -6.33 1.74 -2.71
N THR A 271 -6.38 1.43 -4.00
CA THR A 271 -5.96 2.38 -5.04
C THR A 271 -6.77 3.69 -5.00
N LEU A 272 -8.09 3.59 -4.87
CA LEU A 272 -8.97 4.76 -4.86
C LEU A 272 -8.81 5.64 -3.61
N LYS A 273 -8.59 5.03 -2.45
CA LYS A 273 -8.56 5.75 -1.17
C LYS A 273 -7.18 6.25 -0.78
N GLU A 274 -6.14 5.55 -1.21
CA GLU A 274 -4.79 5.82 -0.75
C GLU A 274 -3.88 6.29 -1.87
N LEU A 275 -3.75 5.50 -2.94
CA LEU A 275 -2.76 5.77 -3.98
C LEU A 275 -3.13 7.00 -4.83
N LEU A 276 -4.39 7.11 -5.26
CA LEU A 276 -4.86 8.27 -6.03
C LEU A 276 -4.75 9.57 -5.21
N PRO A 277 -5.35 9.67 -4.01
CA PRO A 277 -5.22 10.87 -3.18
C PRO A 277 -3.77 11.17 -2.80
N GLY A 278 -2.96 10.13 -2.53
CA GLY A 278 -1.52 10.25 -2.28
C GLY A 278 -0.78 10.90 -3.44
N ALA A 279 -1.04 10.45 -4.68
CA ALA A 279 -0.43 11.04 -5.87
C ALA A 279 -0.74 12.54 -6.03
N PHE A 280 -2.01 12.93 -5.86
CA PHE A 280 -2.43 14.34 -5.96
C PHE A 280 -2.02 15.20 -4.77
N ARG A 281 -1.79 14.60 -3.59
CA ARG A 281 -1.24 15.32 -2.42
C ARG A 281 0.17 15.84 -2.71
N PHE A 282 0.98 15.06 -3.43
CA PHE A 282 2.36 15.42 -3.76
C PHE A 282 2.51 16.10 -5.14
N ASP A 283 1.51 15.98 -6.02
CA ASP A 283 1.39 16.75 -7.27
C ASP A 283 -0.04 17.28 -7.46
N PRO A 284 -0.41 18.40 -6.80
CA PRO A 284 -1.77 18.94 -6.87
C PRO A 284 -2.22 19.35 -8.28
N LYS A 285 -1.28 19.57 -9.20
CA LYS A 285 -1.58 19.90 -10.61
C LYS A 285 -1.79 18.65 -11.47
N GLY A 286 -1.45 17.46 -10.96
CA GLY A 286 -1.54 16.20 -11.71
C GLY A 286 -0.64 16.17 -12.95
N SER A 287 0.45 16.94 -12.95
CA SER A 287 1.34 17.07 -14.12
C SER A 287 2.03 15.75 -14.48
N TYR A 288 2.35 14.93 -13.48
CA TYR A 288 3.03 13.64 -13.64
C TYR A 288 2.11 12.45 -13.42
N PHE A 289 0.91 12.69 -12.88
CA PHE A 289 -0.03 11.63 -12.50
C PHE A 289 -0.40 10.76 -13.70
N VAL A 290 -0.93 11.36 -14.76
CA VAL A 290 -1.44 10.64 -15.94
C VAL A 290 -0.33 9.81 -16.59
N SER A 291 0.83 10.41 -16.86
CA SER A 291 1.94 9.71 -17.51
C SER A 291 2.46 8.55 -16.67
N SER A 292 2.57 8.74 -15.35
CA SER A 292 3.11 7.71 -14.45
C SER A 292 2.11 6.59 -14.20
N PHE A 293 0.82 6.90 -14.10
CA PHE A 293 -0.26 5.92 -13.97
C PHE A 293 -0.31 4.98 -15.17
N PHE A 294 -0.33 5.52 -16.39
CA PHE A 294 -0.30 4.69 -17.59
C PHE A 294 1.03 3.97 -17.79
N CYS A 295 2.15 4.57 -17.37
CA CYS A 295 3.44 3.87 -17.33
C CYS A 295 3.38 2.64 -16.42
N GLY A 296 2.76 2.76 -15.24
CA GLY A 296 2.52 1.63 -14.33
C GLY A 296 1.74 0.50 -15.01
N ILE A 297 0.61 0.84 -15.66
CA ILE A 297 -0.19 -0.11 -16.45
C ILE A 297 0.64 -0.79 -17.54
N LEU A 298 1.46 -0.04 -18.27
CA LEU A 298 2.29 -0.60 -19.35
C LEU A 298 3.38 -1.53 -18.82
N ILE A 299 4.01 -1.20 -17.69
CA ILE A 299 5.05 -2.04 -17.08
C ILE A 299 4.46 -3.40 -16.71
N ILE A 300 3.30 -3.41 -16.04
CA ILE A 300 2.67 -4.66 -15.61
C ILE A 300 2.11 -5.45 -16.80
N ALA A 301 1.44 -4.79 -17.75
CA ALA A 301 0.89 -5.43 -18.94
C ALA A 301 1.99 -6.08 -19.78
N PHE A 302 3.10 -5.37 -19.99
CA PHE A 302 4.24 -5.90 -20.72
C PHE A 302 4.93 -7.03 -19.94
N GLY A 303 5.01 -6.91 -18.62
CA GLY A 303 5.51 -7.97 -17.74
C GLY A 303 4.73 -9.27 -17.91
N ILE A 304 3.40 -9.22 -17.79
CA ILE A 304 2.53 -10.40 -17.96
C ILE A 304 2.62 -10.93 -19.40
N MET A 305 2.59 -10.06 -20.41
CA MET A 305 2.72 -10.47 -21.82
C MET A 305 4.03 -11.21 -22.09
N LEU A 306 5.16 -10.73 -21.55
CA LEU A 306 6.45 -11.41 -21.67
C LEU A 306 6.43 -12.79 -21.00
N LEU A 307 5.78 -12.93 -19.86
CA LEU A 307 5.66 -14.23 -19.19
C LEU A 307 4.89 -15.22 -20.05
N GLN A 308 3.74 -14.81 -20.57
CA GLN A 308 2.92 -15.65 -21.47
C GLN A 308 3.71 -16.06 -22.71
N TYR A 309 4.44 -15.13 -23.33
CA TYR A 309 5.22 -15.41 -24.54
C TYR A 309 6.43 -16.32 -24.28
N SER A 310 7.00 -16.28 -23.07
CA SER A 310 8.15 -17.15 -22.72
C SER A 310 7.79 -18.64 -22.54
N GLY A 311 6.54 -19.04 -22.81
CA GLY A 311 6.12 -20.44 -22.91
C GLY A 311 6.08 -21.19 -21.58
N THR A 312 5.83 -20.46 -20.49
CA THR A 312 5.93 -20.96 -19.12
C THR A 312 4.69 -20.58 -18.31
N GLY A 313 3.53 -20.58 -18.97
CA GLY A 313 2.22 -20.54 -18.33
C GLY A 313 2.00 -21.81 -17.52
#